data_AF-A0A1F6CTQ3-F1
#
_entry.id   AF-A0A1F6CTQ3-F1
#
_cell.length_a   1.000
_cell.length_b   1.000
_cell.length_c   1.000
_cell.angle_alpha   90.00
_cell.angle_beta   90.00
_cell.angle_gamma   90.00
#
_symmetry.space_group_name_H-M   'P 1'
#
loop_
_entity.id
_entity.type
_entity.pdbx_description
1 polymer ?
#
loop_
_entity_poly.entity_id
_entity_poly.type
_entity_poly.pdbx_seq_one_letter_code
_entity_poly.pdbx_strand_id
1 'polypeptide(L)'
;MLQRSIITGFILLAVTLLVLLGWQGIRSVDSGDSDEGPLPDSASTTPLITMPPIPDHEVTTFVPSSREITENVSTEQTGSGATSSDSVCGGDKTADFDCYKDHYTTLIKTDGIAAAFVDLKARYQTNAYVRAQCHPLTHVIGRVGADGFENVGDAYTYGDGFCWSGYYHGVLESFVGKIGLGNLTSRLNDVCTSVKDQKSYGFDYYNCVHGLGHGIMAITNDELFTSLGYCDTLNGGWEQESCGSGAYMENVIIDGLNHFTKYLKPEDPLYPCNASPEKYKHTCYLMQTSYMLKVNGGDFEKTFEWCRGAEETHRTTCFQGLGRDASGRSSSDAARTKATCLLGQTLEEQTNCVIGAVKDFISYFHSNTQAISFCNSFEDTNIRTTCLVVGADYYALL
;
A
#
# COMPACT_ATOMS: atom_id res chain seq x y z
N MET A 1 -4.94 -16.13 -49.51
CA MET A 1 -6.30 -15.71 -49.91
C MET A 1 -7.30 -16.68 -49.29
N LEU A 2 -8.42 -16.14 -48.79
CA LEU A 2 -9.59 -16.80 -48.19
C LEU A 2 -9.43 -17.46 -46.80
N GLN A 3 -9.58 -16.66 -45.75
CA GLN A 3 -10.56 -16.91 -44.68
C GLN A 3 -10.59 -15.69 -43.72
N ARG A 4 -11.19 -14.60 -44.20
CA ARG A 4 -11.62 -13.45 -43.40
C ARG A 4 -12.97 -13.00 -43.98
N SER A 5 -14.04 -13.62 -43.51
CA SER A 5 -15.46 -13.25 -43.67
C SER A 5 -16.25 -14.38 -43.02
N ILE A 6 -17.39 -14.08 -42.40
CA ILE A 6 -18.23 -14.97 -41.57
C ILE A 6 -17.89 -14.92 -40.08
N ILE A 7 -17.84 -13.71 -39.47
CA ILE A 7 -18.34 -13.48 -38.09
C ILE A 7 -18.79 -12.01 -37.99
N THR A 8 -19.81 -11.61 -38.76
CA THR A 8 -20.45 -10.28 -38.66
C THR A 8 -21.97 -10.34 -38.90
N GLY A 9 -22.60 -11.48 -38.60
CA GLY A 9 -23.98 -11.76 -39.01
C GLY A 9 -24.97 -12.14 -37.90
N PHE A 10 -24.66 -11.92 -36.62
CA PHE A 10 -25.54 -12.40 -35.52
C PHE A 10 -25.88 -11.39 -34.41
N ILE A 11 -25.55 -10.11 -34.55
CA ILE A 11 -25.86 -9.08 -33.53
C ILE A 11 -26.97 -8.10 -33.97
N LEU A 12 -27.48 -8.20 -35.20
CA LEU A 12 -28.64 -7.44 -35.67
C LEU A 12 -29.91 -8.30 -35.69
N LEU A 13 -30.46 -8.67 -34.53
CA LEU A 13 -31.82 -9.24 -34.47
C LEU A 13 -32.54 -9.11 -33.11
N ALA A 14 -31.99 -8.38 -32.13
CA ALA A 14 -32.60 -8.24 -30.81
C ALA A 14 -33.14 -6.83 -30.48
N VAL A 15 -33.17 -5.88 -31.43
CA VAL A 15 -33.50 -4.46 -31.13
C VAL A 15 -34.83 -3.97 -31.75
N THR A 16 -35.62 -4.81 -32.42
CA THR A 16 -36.77 -4.30 -33.21
C THR A 16 -38.11 -4.96 -32.92
N LEU A 17 -38.45 -5.25 -31.65
CA LEU A 17 -39.82 -5.68 -31.34
C LEU A 17 -40.27 -5.30 -29.92
N LEU A 18 -40.43 -4.00 -29.64
CA LEU A 18 -41.32 -3.48 -28.57
C LEU A 18 -41.53 -1.97 -28.74
N VAL A 19 -41.95 -1.57 -29.94
CA VAL A 19 -42.63 -0.30 -30.20
C VAL A 19 -43.88 -0.66 -30.98
N LEU A 20 -45.05 -0.45 -30.38
CA LEU A 20 -46.37 -0.19 -30.97
C LEU A 20 -47.47 -0.79 -30.08
N LEU A 21 -48.05 0.05 -29.22
CA LEU A 21 -49.42 0.07 -28.66
C LEU A 21 -49.35 1.12 -27.53
N GLY A 22 -49.97 2.30 -27.51
CA GLY A 22 -50.85 3.06 -28.38
C GLY A 22 -51.22 4.31 -27.56
N TRP A 23 -51.23 5.48 -28.20
CA TRP A 23 -51.58 6.79 -27.64
C TRP A 23 -53.00 6.87 -27.04
N GLN A 24 -53.19 7.66 -25.97
CA GLN A 24 -54.06 8.86 -25.94
C GLN A 24 -54.05 9.55 -24.56
N GLY A 25 -53.99 10.88 -24.54
CA GLY A 25 -54.41 11.69 -23.39
C GLY A 25 -53.54 12.92 -23.08
N ILE A 26 -53.73 14.00 -23.83
CA ILE A 26 -53.22 15.35 -23.52
C ILE A 26 -54.03 15.97 -22.38
N ARG A 27 -53.36 16.59 -21.38
CA ARG A 27 -53.81 17.82 -20.72
C ARG A 27 -52.64 18.53 -20.03
N SER A 28 -52.41 19.76 -20.45
CA SER A 28 -51.56 20.78 -19.83
C SER A 28 -52.10 21.20 -18.46
N VAL A 29 -51.23 21.68 -17.56
CA VAL A 29 -51.32 22.98 -16.85
C VAL A 29 -50.31 23.06 -15.68
N ASP A 30 -49.67 24.23 -15.64
CA ASP A 30 -49.03 25.01 -14.57
C ASP A 30 -47.78 24.59 -13.79
N SER A 31 -46.82 25.51 -13.92
CA SER A 31 -45.86 26.02 -12.95
C SER A 31 -46.42 26.30 -11.56
N GLY A 32 -45.67 25.90 -10.53
CA GLY A 32 -45.90 26.33 -9.16
C GLY A 32 -44.66 26.10 -8.30
N ASP A 33 -44.08 27.20 -7.83
CA ASP A 33 -43.19 27.32 -6.68
C ASP A 33 -43.64 26.48 -5.48
N SER A 34 -42.68 25.99 -4.69
CA SER A 34 -42.81 25.82 -3.22
C SER A 34 -41.41 25.57 -2.67
N ASP A 35 -40.77 26.55 -2.05
CA ASP A 35 -40.95 26.99 -0.65
C ASP A 35 -39.82 26.42 0.22
N GLU A 36 -38.87 27.31 0.53
CA GLU A 36 -37.94 27.15 1.65
C GLU A 36 -38.72 27.13 2.97
N GLY A 37 -38.59 26.04 3.72
CA GLY A 37 -39.10 25.89 5.08
C GLY A 37 -37.97 25.86 6.11
N PRO A 38 -38.17 26.41 7.32
CA PRO A 38 -37.09 26.95 8.16
C PRO A 38 -36.44 25.95 9.13
N LEU A 39 -35.23 26.32 9.55
CA LEU A 39 -34.45 25.77 10.67
C LEU A 39 -35.25 25.74 11.99
N PRO A 40 -35.07 24.69 12.82
CA PRO A 40 -35.27 24.79 14.26
C PRO A 40 -33.93 24.76 15.00
N ASP A 41 -33.58 25.90 15.59
CA ASP A 41 -32.76 25.96 16.80
C ASP A 41 -33.48 25.24 17.94
N SER A 42 -32.84 24.24 18.55
CA SER A 42 -33.11 23.93 19.95
C SER A 42 -31.85 23.36 20.61
N ALA A 43 -31.37 24.11 21.60
CA ALA A 43 -30.34 23.70 22.53
C ALA A 43 -30.83 22.48 23.33
N SER A 44 -30.05 21.40 23.30
CA SER A 44 -30.15 20.32 24.28
C SER A 44 -28.77 20.09 24.89
N THR A 45 -28.69 20.37 26.18
CA THR A 45 -27.52 20.15 27.04
C THR A 45 -27.30 18.66 27.25
N THR A 46 -26.29 18.09 26.61
CA THR A 46 -25.80 16.73 26.87
C THR A 46 -24.69 16.77 27.93
N PRO A 47 -24.68 15.89 28.94
CA PRO A 47 -23.63 15.90 29.96
C PRO A 47 -22.29 15.47 29.37
N LEU A 48 -21.21 16.15 29.78
CA LEU A 48 -19.83 15.76 29.48
C LEU A 48 -19.56 14.39 30.10
N ILE A 49 -19.56 13.34 29.28
CA ILE A 49 -19.03 12.03 29.69
C ILE A 49 -17.51 12.14 29.65
N THR A 50 -16.88 12.18 30.82
CA THR A 50 -15.43 12.12 30.97
C THR A 50 -14.93 10.78 30.43
N MET A 51 -14.07 10.83 29.40
CA MET A 51 -13.42 9.65 28.87
C MET A 51 -12.50 9.03 29.95
N PRO A 52 -12.49 7.71 30.12
CA PRO A 52 -11.56 7.05 31.02
C PRO A 52 -10.11 7.21 30.52
N PRO A 53 -9.12 7.17 31.43
CA PRO A 53 -7.71 7.32 31.06
C PRO A 53 -7.24 6.20 30.13
N ILE A 54 -6.44 6.60 29.13
CA ILE A 54 -5.78 5.73 28.16
C ILE A 54 -4.84 4.79 28.94
N PRO A 55 -4.97 3.45 28.82
CA PRO A 55 -4.00 2.54 29.40
C PRO A 55 -2.68 2.61 28.65
N ASP A 56 -1.56 2.62 29.39
CA ASP A 56 -0.21 2.49 28.85
C ASP A 56 -0.08 1.14 28.11
N HIS A 57 -0.24 1.18 26.78
CA HIS A 57 -0.01 0.04 25.91
C HIS A 57 1.26 0.28 25.10
N GLU A 58 2.20 -0.65 25.24
CA GLU A 58 3.39 -0.80 24.43
C GLU A 58 3.01 -0.75 22.95
N VAL A 59 3.48 0.27 22.24
CA VAL A 59 3.11 0.54 20.85
C VAL A 59 3.70 -0.55 19.96
N THR A 60 2.91 -1.57 19.63
CA THR A 60 3.27 -2.55 18.59
C THR A 60 3.02 -1.92 17.21
N THR A 61 3.94 -1.07 16.76
CA THR A 61 3.96 -0.59 15.37
C THR A 61 4.29 -1.74 14.42
N PHE A 62 3.62 -1.77 13.27
CA PHE A 62 3.91 -2.66 12.13
C PHE A 62 5.41 -2.60 11.74
N VAL A 63 6.06 -3.76 11.57
CA VAL A 63 7.51 -3.88 11.29
C VAL A 63 7.76 -4.91 10.18
N PRO A 64 8.34 -4.53 9.02
CA PRO A 64 9.03 -5.45 8.10
C PRO A 64 10.54 -5.50 8.45
N SER A 65 11.17 -6.69 8.61
CA SER A 65 12.46 -6.82 9.34
C SER A 65 13.58 -7.74 8.76
N SER A 66 14.38 -7.36 7.75
CA SER A 66 15.48 -8.16 7.14
C SER A 66 16.79 -8.39 7.92
N ARG A 67 17.15 -9.68 8.06
CA ARG A 67 18.47 -10.29 8.33
C ARG A 67 18.49 -11.65 7.63
N GLU A 68 19.56 -12.27 7.13
CA GLU A 68 21.01 -12.03 7.01
C GLU A 68 21.52 -13.14 6.05
N ILE A 69 22.41 -12.89 5.06
CA ILE A 69 23.43 -13.86 4.60
C ILE A 69 24.69 -13.10 4.18
N THR A 70 25.75 -13.33 4.95
CA THR A 70 27.16 -13.05 4.65
C THR A 70 27.75 -14.10 3.71
N GLU A 71 28.43 -13.67 2.63
CA GLU A 71 29.52 -14.43 2.02
C GLU A 71 30.68 -13.51 1.60
N ASN A 72 31.88 -14.08 1.70
CA ASN A 72 33.20 -13.46 1.73
C ASN A 72 33.55 -12.59 0.52
N VAL A 73 34.05 -11.37 0.77
CA VAL A 73 34.99 -10.69 -0.14
C VAL A 73 36.26 -10.35 0.64
N SER A 74 37.38 -10.79 0.09
CA SER A 74 38.74 -10.62 0.57
C SER A 74 39.13 -9.15 0.71
N THR A 75 39.78 -8.87 1.82
CA THR A 75 40.51 -7.66 2.19
C THR A 75 41.46 -7.16 1.10
N GLU A 76 41.37 -5.85 0.80
CA GLU A 76 42.54 -4.98 0.66
C GLU A 76 42.16 -3.56 1.14
N GLN A 77 42.91 -3.07 2.13
CA GLN A 77 42.77 -1.76 2.79
C GLN A 77 43.25 -0.62 1.88
N THR A 78 42.61 0.55 1.99
CA THR A 78 43.22 1.78 2.56
C THR A 78 42.24 2.96 2.48
N GLY A 79 41.95 3.61 3.62
CA GLY A 79 41.26 4.91 3.64
C GLY A 79 40.40 5.18 4.86
N SER A 80 41.02 5.62 5.96
CA SER A 80 40.47 6.38 7.10
C SER A 80 39.07 6.01 7.63
N GLY A 81 39.05 5.20 8.69
CA GLY A 81 37.85 4.91 9.46
C GLY A 81 37.27 6.15 10.13
N ALA A 82 36.04 6.49 9.77
CA ALA A 82 35.13 7.22 10.64
C ALA A 82 34.44 6.20 11.55
N THR A 83 34.84 6.17 12.81
CA THR A 83 34.06 5.57 13.90
C THR A 83 32.76 6.33 14.05
N SER A 84 31.63 5.81 13.56
CA SER A 84 30.29 6.33 13.87
C SER A 84 29.58 5.43 14.88
N SER A 85 30.14 5.35 16.09
CA SER A 85 29.39 4.90 17.27
C SER A 85 28.54 6.02 17.88
N ASP A 86 28.40 7.17 17.21
CA ASP A 86 27.48 8.21 17.64
C ASP A 86 26.06 7.79 17.26
N SER A 87 25.28 7.43 18.28
CA SER A 87 23.86 7.16 18.14
C SER A 87 23.15 8.44 17.68
N VAL A 88 22.99 8.60 16.37
CA VAL A 88 22.26 9.70 15.71
C VAL A 88 20.99 10.09 16.46
N CYS A 89 20.21 9.09 16.91
CA CYS A 89 19.09 9.26 17.81
C CYS A 89 19.31 8.38 19.05
N GLY A 90 20.17 8.83 19.98
CA GLY A 90 20.47 8.13 21.23
C GLY A 90 19.54 8.50 22.40
N GLY A 91 19.62 7.73 23.48
CA GLY A 91 18.84 7.97 24.70
C GLY A 91 17.34 7.91 24.44
N ASP A 92 16.59 8.88 24.94
CA ASP A 92 15.12 8.94 24.81
C ASP A 92 14.62 9.10 23.36
N LYS A 93 15.52 9.38 22.40
CA LYS A 93 15.18 9.57 20.99
C LYS A 93 15.35 8.31 20.13
N THR A 94 15.73 7.17 20.70
CA THR A 94 15.96 5.95 19.92
C THR A 94 14.75 5.47 19.12
N ALA A 95 13.54 5.86 19.57
CA ALA A 95 12.25 5.57 18.95
C ALA A 95 11.48 6.84 18.53
N ASP A 96 12.20 7.88 18.09
CA ASP A 96 11.64 9.16 17.66
C ASP A 96 11.75 9.34 16.14
N PHE A 97 10.61 9.41 15.45
CA PHE A 97 10.57 9.54 13.99
C PHE A 97 11.18 10.86 13.52
N ASP A 98 10.87 11.97 14.21
CA ASP A 98 11.32 13.29 13.82
C ASP A 98 12.84 13.42 13.93
N CYS A 99 13.45 12.76 14.92
CA CYS A 99 14.90 12.67 15.02
C CYS A 99 15.55 12.03 13.77
N TYR A 100 15.02 10.88 13.31
CA TYR A 100 15.56 10.23 12.11
C TYR A 100 15.24 11.01 10.84
N LYS A 101 14.07 11.65 10.76
CA LYS A 101 13.70 12.53 9.66
C LYS A 101 14.69 13.70 9.52
N ASP A 102 15.03 14.36 10.62
CA ASP A 102 16.00 15.46 10.64
C ASP A 102 17.41 14.99 10.24
N HIS A 103 17.81 13.81 10.73
CA HIS A 103 19.06 13.16 10.36
C HIS A 103 19.15 12.90 8.86
N TYR A 104 18.17 12.19 8.27
CA TYR A 104 18.19 11.88 6.84
C TYR A 104 18.08 13.14 5.97
N THR A 105 17.30 14.14 6.41
CA THR A 105 17.24 15.43 5.74
C THR A 105 18.60 16.12 5.71
N THR A 106 19.36 16.06 6.80
CA THR A 106 20.71 16.63 6.90
C THR A 106 21.70 15.84 6.06
N LEU A 107 21.71 14.51 6.20
CA LEU A 107 22.64 13.62 5.53
C LEU A 107 22.53 13.69 4.01
N ILE A 108 21.32 13.83 3.45
CA ILE A 108 21.14 13.99 2.00
C ILE A 108 21.72 15.33 1.52
N LYS A 109 21.54 16.40 2.30
CA LYS A 109 22.06 17.73 1.95
C LYS A 109 23.58 17.80 2.00
N THR A 110 24.23 17.04 2.87
CA THR A 110 25.69 17.04 3.01
C THR A 110 26.37 16.00 2.12
N ASP A 111 25.83 14.77 2.08
CA ASP A 111 26.53 13.59 1.57
C ASP A 111 25.76 12.86 0.44
N GLY A 112 24.48 13.23 0.21
CA GLY A 112 23.65 12.72 -0.88
C GLY A 112 22.83 11.46 -0.57
N ILE A 113 22.01 11.06 -1.54
CA ILE A 113 21.02 9.96 -1.41
C ILE A 113 21.69 8.62 -1.12
N ALA A 114 22.79 8.31 -1.81
CA ALA A 114 23.51 7.04 -1.62
C ALA A 114 24.04 6.89 -0.18
N ALA A 115 24.57 7.96 0.42
CA ALA A 115 25.04 7.96 1.79
C ALA A 115 23.89 7.71 2.79
N ALA A 116 22.71 8.28 2.54
CA ALA A 116 21.52 8.05 3.36
C ALA A 116 21.11 6.57 3.36
N PHE A 117 21.15 5.88 2.22
CA PHE A 117 20.84 4.45 2.15
C PHE A 117 21.89 3.56 2.81
N VAL A 118 23.17 3.92 2.71
CA VAL A 118 24.24 3.21 3.44
C VAL A 118 23.99 3.30 4.95
N ASP A 119 23.71 4.50 5.47
CA ASP A 119 23.41 4.71 6.89
C ASP A 119 22.12 3.99 7.32
N LEU A 120 21.05 4.09 6.54
CA LEU A 120 19.79 3.39 6.80
C LEU A 120 19.98 1.87 6.89
N LYS A 121 20.67 1.26 5.93
CA LYS A 121 20.93 -0.19 5.92
C LYS A 121 21.77 -0.63 7.11
N ALA A 122 22.76 0.18 7.54
CA ALA A 122 23.55 -0.11 8.72
C ALA A 122 22.71 -0.07 10.01
N ARG A 123 21.84 0.94 10.16
CA ARG A 123 20.94 1.09 11.32
C ARG A 123 19.86 0.02 11.37
N TYR A 124 19.31 -0.35 10.22
CA TYR A 124 18.30 -1.38 10.09
C TYR A 124 18.71 -2.71 10.77
N GLN A 125 20.00 -3.04 10.69
CA GLN A 125 20.57 -4.24 11.29
C GLN A 125 20.60 -4.24 12.82
N THR A 126 20.58 -3.06 13.44
CA THR A 126 20.87 -2.90 14.89
C THR A 126 19.77 -2.17 15.66
N ASN A 127 18.86 -1.49 14.98
CA ASN A 127 17.80 -0.70 15.60
C ASN A 127 16.40 -1.18 15.19
N ALA A 128 15.64 -1.70 16.15
CA ALA A 128 14.30 -2.23 15.92
C ALA A 128 13.29 -1.17 15.47
N TYR A 129 13.43 0.08 15.95
CA TYR A 129 12.57 1.19 15.56
C TYR A 129 12.84 1.63 14.11
N VAL A 130 14.10 1.79 13.71
CA VAL A 130 14.46 2.07 12.31
C VAL A 130 13.93 0.98 11.40
N ARG A 131 13.98 -0.28 11.86
CA ARG A 131 13.41 -1.41 11.13
C ARG A 131 11.90 -1.28 10.96
N ALA A 132 11.19 -0.93 12.04
CA ALA A 132 9.75 -0.68 12.05
C ALA A 132 9.36 0.46 11.11
N GLN A 133 10.13 1.54 11.13
CA GLN A 133 9.87 2.77 10.39
C GLN A 133 10.60 2.82 9.06
N CYS A 134 11.14 1.71 8.56
CA CYS A 134 12.06 1.79 7.43
C CYS A 134 11.40 2.32 6.16
N HIS A 135 10.15 1.93 5.90
CA HIS A 135 9.37 2.43 4.76
C HIS A 135 9.05 3.94 4.86
N PRO A 136 8.44 4.45 5.95
CA PRO A 136 8.21 5.89 6.06
C PRO A 136 9.50 6.72 6.13
N LEU A 137 10.61 6.17 6.64
CA LEU A 137 11.92 6.83 6.58
C LEU A 137 12.45 6.93 5.14
N THR A 138 12.23 5.93 4.29
CA THR A 138 12.61 6.05 2.87
C THR A 138 11.74 7.04 2.11
N HIS A 139 10.47 7.28 2.51
CA HIS A 139 9.68 8.41 1.97
C HIS A 139 10.37 9.75 2.26
N VAL A 140 10.89 9.95 3.48
CA VAL A 140 11.67 11.16 3.82
C VAL A 140 12.87 11.31 2.89
N ILE A 141 13.63 10.22 2.69
CA ILE A 141 14.80 10.23 1.79
C ILE A 141 14.38 10.61 0.37
N GLY A 142 13.30 10.02 -0.14
CA GLY A 142 12.75 10.31 -1.46
C GLY A 142 12.30 11.77 -1.62
N ARG A 143 11.54 12.29 -0.66
CA ARG A 143 11.03 13.67 -0.69
C ARG A 143 12.16 14.70 -0.74
N VAL A 144 13.16 14.53 0.12
CA VAL A 144 14.32 15.44 0.20
C VAL A 144 15.21 15.27 -1.03
N GLY A 145 15.42 14.03 -1.49
CA GLY A 145 16.22 13.75 -2.69
C GLY A 145 15.63 14.35 -3.96
N ALA A 146 14.30 14.36 -4.09
CA ALA A 146 13.59 14.86 -5.26
C ALA A 146 13.76 16.36 -5.54
N ASP A 147 14.21 17.16 -4.56
CA ASP A 147 14.40 18.61 -4.75
C ASP A 147 15.52 18.97 -5.74
N GLY A 148 16.45 18.04 -5.99
CA GLY A 148 17.53 18.22 -6.96
C GLY A 148 17.17 17.89 -8.42
N PHE A 149 15.93 17.46 -8.71
CA PHE A 149 15.57 16.89 -10.01
C PHE A 149 14.40 17.60 -10.67
N GLU A 150 14.43 17.68 -12.01
CA GLU A 150 13.37 18.28 -12.83
C GLU A 150 12.21 17.34 -13.10
N ASN A 151 12.46 16.02 -13.11
CA ASN A 151 11.45 15.00 -13.39
C ASN A 151 11.66 13.73 -12.55
N VAL A 152 10.61 12.91 -12.47
CA VAL A 152 10.57 11.68 -11.66
C VAL A 152 11.59 10.66 -12.15
N GLY A 153 11.71 10.47 -13.45
CA GLY A 153 12.63 9.51 -14.07
C GLY A 153 14.09 9.74 -13.67
N ASP A 154 14.54 11.00 -13.64
CA ASP A 154 15.90 11.33 -13.23
C ASP A 154 16.13 11.06 -11.73
N ALA A 155 15.18 11.46 -10.87
CA ALA A 155 15.26 11.18 -9.43
C ALA A 155 15.32 9.68 -9.14
N TYR A 156 14.58 8.86 -9.91
CA TYR A 156 14.55 7.41 -9.76
C TYR A 156 15.91 6.75 -10.01
N THR A 157 16.75 7.32 -10.89
CA THR A 157 18.07 6.73 -11.19
C THR A 157 19.04 6.73 -10.01
N TYR A 158 18.75 7.49 -8.95
CA TYR A 158 19.53 7.56 -7.71
C TYR A 158 18.88 6.81 -6.55
N GLY A 159 17.73 6.19 -6.78
CA GLY A 159 16.94 5.50 -5.77
C GLY A 159 17.44 4.09 -5.43
N ASP A 160 16.93 3.58 -4.32
CA ASP A 160 17.15 2.21 -3.85
C ASP A 160 15.80 1.65 -3.39
N GLY A 161 15.46 0.42 -3.83
CA GLY A 161 14.20 -0.25 -3.51
C GLY A 161 14.10 -0.78 -2.08
N PHE A 162 15.15 -0.62 -1.28
CA PHE A 162 15.17 -1.05 0.11
C PHE A 162 13.99 -0.47 0.91
N CYS A 163 13.37 -1.32 1.73
CA CYS A 163 12.17 -1.00 2.50
C CYS A 163 10.96 -0.63 1.65
N TRP A 164 10.61 -1.55 0.75
CA TRP A 164 9.37 -1.52 -0.03
C TRP A 164 9.27 -0.27 -0.91
N SER A 165 10.36 0.07 -1.60
CA SER A 165 10.39 1.17 -2.58
C SER A 165 10.01 2.55 -2.04
N GLY A 166 10.04 2.77 -0.71
CA GLY A 166 9.53 4.02 -0.14
C GLY A 166 10.27 5.28 -0.62
N TYR A 167 11.51 5.19 -1.09
CA TYR A 167 12.18 6.32 -1.77
C TYR A 167 11.42 6.78 -3.01
N TYR A 168 11.01 5.83 -3.86
CA TYR A 168 10.27 6.12 -5.08
C TYR A 168 8.93 6.80 -4.75
N HIS A 169 8.23 6.32 -3.71
CA HIS A 169 6.98 6.95 -3.24
C HIS A 169 7.23 8.37 -2.72
N GLY A 170 8.28 8.59 -1.92
CA GLY A 170 8.66 9.91 -1.44
C GLY A 170 9.03 10.89 -2.57
N VAL A 171 9.64 10.41 -3.66
CA VAL A 171 9.85 11.23 -4.86
C VAL A 171 8.50 11.70 -5.41
N LEU A 172 7.52 10.81 -5.54
CA LEU A 172 6.21 11.16 -6.07
C LEU A 172 5.44 12.11 -5.15
N GLU A 173 5.54 11.93 -3.83
CA GLU A 173 4.97 12.89 -2.88
C GLU A 173 5.50 14.31 -3.11
N SER A 174 6.81 14.46 -3.36
CA SER A 174 7.42 15.76 -3.69
C SER A 174 6.89 16.32 -5.02
N PHE A 175 6.85 15.51 -6.08
CA PHE A 175 6.39 15.97 -7.40
C PHE A 175 4.88 16.29 -7.44
N VAL A 176 4.05 15.46 -6.82
CA VAL A 176 2.60 15.72 -6.68
C VAL A 176 2.36 16.97 -5.84
N GLY A 177 3.13 17.15 -4.76
CA GLY A 177 3.13 18.39 -3.97
C GLY A 177 3.46 19.64 -4.80
N LYS A 178 4.50 19.56 -5.66
CA LYS A 178 4.90 20.66 -6.57
C LYS A 178 3.85 20.97 -7.64
N ILE A 179 3.13 19.96 -8.14
CA ILE A 179 2.01 20.14 -9.08
C ILE A 179 0.86 20.90 -8.40
N GLY A 180 0.55 20.52 -7.16
CA GLY A 180 -0.51 21.10 -6.35
C GLY A 180 -1.91 20.68 -6.80
N LEU A 181 -2.87 20.78 -5.87
CA LEU A 181 -4.23 20.29 -6.06
C LEU A 181 -4.93 20.86 -7.31
N GLY A 182 -4.74 22.15 -7.60
CA GLY A 182 -5.39 22.83 -8.73
C GLY A 182 -4.95 22.35 -10.12
N ASN A 183 -3.77 21.72 -10.23
CA ASN A 183 -3.25 21.21 -11.50
C ASN A 183 -3.23 19.68 -11.58
N LEU A 184 -3.69 18.99 -10.53
CA LEU A 184 -3.53 17.55 -10.40
C LEU A 184 -4.17 16.81 -11.58
N THR A 185 -5.46 17.04 -11.85
CA THR A 185 -6.19 16.39 -12.93
C THR A 185 -5.57 16.59 -14.31
N SER A 186 -4.99 17.76 -14.59
CA SER A 186 -4.41 18.06 -15.91
C SER A 186 -2.99 17.52 -16.08
N ARG A 187 -2.28 17.25 -14.98
CA ARG A 187 -0.86 16.85 -14.98
C ARG A 187 -0.62 15.41 -14.57
N LEU A 188 -1.59 14.74 -13.95
CA LEU A 188 -1.38 13.42 -13.33
C LEU A 188 -0.87 12.36 -14.32
N ASN A 189 -1.43 12.34 -15.52
CA ASN A 189 -1.00 11.42 -16.59
C ASN A 189 0.42 11.69 -17.10
N ASP A 190 0.95 12.90 -16.90
CA ASP A 190 2.30 13.27 -17.37
C ASP A 190 3.40 12.90 -16.35
N VAL A 191 3.06 12.70 -15.08
CA VAL A 191 4.05 12.58 -13.99
C VAL A 191 5.01 11.42 -14.21
N CYS A 192 4.48 10.26 -14.59
CA CYS A 192 5.27 9.05 -14.82
C CYS A 192 5.86 8.95 -16.24
N THR A 193 5.66 9.94 -17.11
CA THR A 193 6.10 9.87 -18.52
C THR A 193 7.63 9.87 -18.70
N SER A 194 8.37 10.34 -17.69
CA SER A 194 9.84 10.34 -17.66
C SER A 194 10.42 9.01 -17.18
N VAL A 195 9.61 8.14 -16.57
CA VAL A 195 10.06 6.86 -16.03
C VAL A 195 10.35 5.90 -17.18
N LYS A 196 11.47 5.19 -17.10
CA LYS A 196 11.89 4.20 -18.10
C LYS A 196 10.96 3.00 -18.09
N ASP A 197 10.85 2.33 -19.24
CA ASP A 197 10.13 1.06 -19.38
C ASP A 197 8.71 1.07 -18.79
N GLN A 198 7.84 1.95 -19.31
CA GLN A 198 6.41 2.13 -18.96
C GLN A 198 5.50 0.93 -19.30
N LYS A 199 6.02 -0.28 -19.16
CA LYS A 199 5.24 -1.50 -19.24
C LYS A 199 4.47 -1.62 -17.94
N SER A 200 3.18 -1.96 -18.03
CA SER A 200 2.43 -2.40 -16.86
C SER A 200 3.22 -3.51 -16.15
N TYR A 201 3.27 -3.44 -14.82
CA TYR A 201 4.06 -4.30 -13.94
C TYR A 201 5.58 -4.12 -14.00
N GLY A 202 6.13 -3.23 -14.84
CA GLY A 202 7.54 -2.83 -14.74
C GLY A 202 7.81 -2.15 -13.41
N PHE A 203 8.90 -2.53 -12.73
CA PHE A 203 9.20 -2.10 -11.36
C PHE A 203 9.10 -0.58 -11.17
N ASP A 204 9.84 0.21 -11.95
CA ASP A 204 9.85 1.67 -11.81
C ASP A 204 8.49 2.29 -12.15
N TYR A 205 7.82 1.80 -13.20
CA TYR A 205 6.52 2.33 -13.59
C TYR A 205 5.43 2.03 -12.55
N TYR A 206 5.43 0.81 -11.99
CA TYR A 206 4.57 0.46 -10.86
C TYR A 206 4.81 1.36 -9.66
N ASN A 207 6.06 1.49 -9.20
CA ASN A 207 6.38 2.35 -8.06
C ASN A 207 6.01 3.82 -8.32
N CYS A 208 6.10 4.29 -9.57
CA CYS A 208 5.63 5.61 -9.93
C CYS A 208 4.11 5.75 -9.77
N VAL A 209 3.33 4.87 -10.41
CA VAL A 209 1.88 5.00 -10.38
C VAL A 209 1.30 4.70 -9.00
N HIS A 210 1.88 3.74 -8.27
CA HIS A 210 1.59 3.50 -6.86
C HIS A 210 1.93 4.73 -6.00
N GLY A 211 3.12 5.32 -6.20
CA GLY A 211 3.56 6.54 -5.54
C GLY A 211 2.65 7.75 -5.78
N LEU A 212 1.94 7.83 -6.92
CA LEU A 212 0.91 8.84 -7.14
C LEU A 212 -0.19 8.75 -6.08
N GLY A 213 -0.60 7.55 -5.68
CA GLY A 213 -1.59 7.34 -4.62
C GLY A 213 -1.19 8.00 -3.30
N HIS A 214 0.07 7.79 -2.89
CA HIS A 214 0.64 8.44 -1.70
C HIS A 214 0.65 9.96 -1.83
N GLY A 215 1.17 10.47 -2.96
CA GLY A 215 1.22 11.92 -3.21
C GLY A 215 -0.16 12.56 -3.21
N ILE A 216 -1.17 11.90 -3.79
CA ILE A 216 -2.56 12.39 -3.81
C ILE A 216 -3.15 12.40 -2.39
N MET A 217 -2.94 11.35 -1.61
CA MET A 217 -3.37 11.31 -0.20
C MET A 217 -2.77 12.49 0.58
N ALA A 218 -1.46 12.72 0.43
CA ALA A 218 -0.78 13.83 1.09
C ALA A 218 -1.37 15.20 0.72
N ILE A 219 -1.63 15.49 -0.56
CA ILE A 219 -2.15 16.81 -0.98
C ILE A 219 -3.66 16.98 -0.77
N THR A 220 -4.39 15.89 -0.54
CA THR A 220 -5.82 15.92 -0.24
C THR A 220 -6.11 15.86 1.26
N ASN A 221 -5.08 15.88 2.12
CA ASN A 221 -5.19 15.73 3.57
C ASN A 221 -5.86 14.41 3.97
N ASP A 222 -5.37 13.30 3.41
CA ASP A 222 -5.81 11.93 3.71
C ASP A 222 -7.29 11.65 3.40
N GLU A 223 -7.88 12.44 2.51
CA GLU A 223 -9.24 12.22 2.01
C GLU A 223 -9.27 11.05 1.02
N LEU A 224 -9.29 9.81 1.54
CA LEU A 224 -9.19 8.56 0.77
C LEU A 224 -10.10 8.49 -0.45
N PHE A 225 -11.41 8.69 -0.29
CA PHE A 225 -12.33 8.57 -1.43
C PHE A 225 -12.15 9.70 -2.46
N THR A 226 -11.72 10.89 -2.02
CA THR A 226 -11.32 11.97 -2.93
C THR A 226 -10.07 11.58 -3.71
N SER A 227 -9.09 10.96 -3.03
CA SER A 227 -7.85 10.47 -3.65
C SER A 227 -8.12 9.41 -4.72
N LEU A 228 -9.01 8.46 -4.44
CA LEU A 228 -9.45 7.47 -5.43
C LEU A 228 -10.13 8.14 -6.65
N GLY A 229 -10.90 9.21 -6.42
CA GLY A 229 -11.48 10.02 -7.50
C GLY A 229 -10.42 10.69 -8.39
N TYR A 230 -9.25 11.04 -7.86
CA TYR A 230 -8.14 11.51 -8.67
C TYR A 230 -7.44 10.37 -9.40
N CYS A 231 -7.25 9.21 -8.76
CA CYS A 231 -6.72 8.02 -9.43
C CYS A 231 -7.57 7.65 -10.65
N ASP A 232 -8.90 7.83 -10.58
CA ASP A 232 -9.85 7.59 -11.68
C ASP A 232 -9.60 8.46 -12.94
N THR A 233 -8.81 9.52 -12.82
CA THR A 233 -8.44 10.40 -13.95
C THR A 233 -7.24 9.88 -14.75
N LEU A 234 -6.58 8.81 -14.28
CA LEU A 234 -5.55 8.10 -15.03
C LEU A 234 -6.16 7.34 -16.21
N ASN A 235 -5.46 7.35 -17.34
CA ASN A 235 -6.00 6.84 -18.60
C ASN A 235 -6.20 5.31 -18.65
N GLY A 236 -5.41 4.54 -17.89
CA GLY A 236 -5.43 3.07 -17.93
C GLY A 236 -5.95 2.44 -16.64
N GLY A 237 -6.67 1.31 -16.77
CA GLY A 237 -7.28 0.64 -15.62
C GLY A 237 -6.25 0.08 -14.63
N TRP A 238 -5.11 -0.40 -15.13
CA TRP A 238 -4.01 -0.85 -14.28
C TRP A 238 -3.39 0.31 -13.50
N GLU A 239 -3.25 1.48 -14.14
CA GLU A 239 -2.76 2.69 -13.49
C GLU A 239 -3.71 3.18 -12.41
N GLN A 240 -5.03 3.17 -12.69
CA GLN A 240 -6.05 3.50 -11.69
C GLN A 240 -5.91 2.59 -10.46
N GLU A 241 -5.90 1.28 -10.65
CA GLU A 241 -5.77 0.29 -9.57
C GLU A 241 -4.46 0.44 -8.79
N SER A 242 -3.34 0.64 -9.50
CA SER A 242 -2.03 0.85 -8.88
C SER A 242 -1.97 2.14 -8.05
N CYS A 243 -2.52 3.24 -8.56
CA CYS A 243 -2.68 4.49 -7.80
C CYS A 243 -3.55 4.28 -6.56
N GLY A 244 -4.68 3.60 -6.70
CA GLY A 244 -5.55 3.25 -5.58
C GLY A 244 -4.80 2.43 -4.51
N SER A 245 -3.93 1.51 -4.92
CA SER A 245 -3.13 0.69 -4.00
C SER A 245 -2.22 1.51 -3.09
N GLY A 246 -1.60 2.58 -3.62
CA GLY A 246 -0.81 3.52 -2.81
C GLY A 246 -1.67 4.33 -1.86
N ALA A 247 -2.86 4.76 -2.31
CA ALA A 247 -3.79 5.49 -1.44
C ALA A 247 -4.29 4.65 -0.24
N TYR A 248 -4.60 3.36 -0.46
CA TYR A 248 -4.95 2.47 0.65
C TYR A 248 -3.76 2.13 1.55
N MET A 249 -2.56 1.97 0.96
CA MET A 249 -1.35 1.77 1.75
C MET A 249 -1.12 2.95 2.70
N GLU A 250 -1.19 4.18 2.18
CA GLU A 250 -1.08 5.39 2.99
C GLU A 250 -2.15 5.41 4.10
N ASN A 251 -3.40 5.07 3.76
CA ASN A 251 -4.50 5.02 4.72
C ASN A 251 -4.26 4.04 5.87
N VAL A 252 -3.57 2.91 5.67
CA VAL A 252 -3.29 1.92 6.74
C VAL A 252 -1.98 2.17 7.48
N ILE A 253 -1.00 2.84 6.87
CA ILE A 253 0.33 3.12 7.45
C ILE A 253 0.29 4.30 8.44
N ILE A 254 -0.83 5.02 8.51
CA ILE A 254 -1.03 6.15 9.41
C ILE A 254 -0.50 5.90 10.83
N ASP A 255 0.47 6.74 11.20
CA ASP A 255 1.23 6.66 12.45
C ASP A 255 0.39 7.05 13.68
N GLY A 256 -0.71 7.77 13.49
CA GLY A 256 -1.60 8.25 14.55
C GLY A 256 -0.99 9.35 15.43
N LEU A 257 0.16 9.88 15.05
CA LEU A 257 0.85 10.98 15.74
C LEU A 257 0.75 12.28 14.92
N ASN A 258 0.97 12.19 13.62
CA ASN A 258 0.97 13.34 12.70
C ASN A 258 0.03 13.15 11.49
N HIS A 259 -0.40 11.92 11.24
CA HIS A 259 -1.41 11.58 10.22
C HIS A 259 -2.62 10.96 10.92
N PHE A 260 -3.83 11.30 10.47
CA PHE A 260 -5.08 10.74 10.99
C PHE A 260 -6.04 10.50 9.83
N THR A 261 -6.48 9.25 9.67
CA THR A 261 -7.59 8.95 8.75
C THR A 261 -8.87 8.74 9.54
N LYS A 262 -9.96 9.31 9.02
CA LYS A 262 -11.34 8.99 9.45
C LYS A 262 -11.87 7.71 8.77
N TYR A 263 -11.06 7.08 7.91
CA TYR A 263 -11.44 5.92 7.12
C TYR A 263 -11.08 4.57 7.77
N LEU A 264 -10.57 4.58 9.01
CA LEU A 264 -10.25 3.38 9.78
C LEU A 264 -11.06 3.40 11.08
N LYS A 265 -11.78 2.30 11.34
CA LYS A 265 -12.75 2.20 12.46
C LYS A 265 -12.49 0.92 13.25
N PRO A 266 -12.10 0.99 14.54
CA PRO A 266 -11.89 -0.22 15.35
C PRO A 266 -13.14 -1.11 15.46
N GLU A 267 -14.31 -0.49 15.46
CA GLU A 267 -15.63 -1.12 15.53
C GLU A 267 -16.10 -1.72 14.20
N ASP A 268 -15.49 -1.34 13.08
CA ASP A 268 -15.68 -1.95 11.76
C ASP A 268 -14.32 -2.18 11.07
N PRO A 269 -13.58 -3.25 11.45
CA PRO A 269 -12.23 -3.51 10.94
C PRO A 269 -12.16 -3.77 9.43
N LEU A 270 -13.29 -4.02 8.76
CA LEU A 270 -13.36 -4.21 7.30
C LEU A 270 -13.52 -2.88 6.55
N TYR A 271 -13.87 -1.80 7.25
CA TYR A 271 -13.94 -0.46 6.67
C TYR A 271 -12.52 0.11 6.46
N PRO A 272 -12.21 0.65 5.27
CA PRO A 272 -13.16 1.13 4.26
C PRO A 272 -13.49 0.13 3.14
N CYS A 273 -12.88 -1.05 3.10
CA CYS A 273 -12.99 -1.96 1.94
C CYS A 273 -14.42 -2.42 1.64
N ASN A 274 -15.25 -2.62 2.67
CA ASN A 274 -16.68 -2.92 2.52
C ASN A 274 -17.51 -1.76 1.91
N ALA A 275 -16.98 -0.54 1.95
CA ALA A 275 -17.59 0.67 1.38
C ALA A 275 -16.86 1.18 0.13
N SER A 276 -15.72 0.58 -0.22
CA SER A 276 -14.91 0.98 -1.37
C SER A 276 -15.59 0.64 -2.70
N PRO A 277 -15.32 1.42 -3.77
CA PRO A 277 -15.74 1.05 -5.12
C PRO A 277 -15.22 -0.34 -5.51
N GLU A 278 -16.04 -1.13 -6.21
CA GLU A 278 -15.74 -2.53 -6.52
C GLU A 278 -14.35 -2.74 -7.15
N LYS A 279 -13.98 -1.88 -8.11
CA LYS A 279 -12.68 -1.94 -8.80
C LYS A 279 -11.46 -1.80 -7.88
N TYR A 280 -11.65 -1.28 -6.67
CA TYR A 280 -10.60 -1.02 -5.70
C TYR A 280 -10.63 -1.97 -4.50
N LYS A 281 -11.66 -2.82 -4.37
CA LYS A 281 -11.80 -3.70 -3.21
C LYS A 281 -10.65 -4.70 -3.10
N HIS A 282 -10.21 -5.26 -4.23
CA HIS A 282 -9.06 -6.18 -4.24
C HIS A 282 -7.83 -5.53 -3.58
N THR A 283 -7.42 -4.35 -4.06
CA THR A 283 -6.24 -3.68 -3.51
C THR A 283 -6.43 -3.21 -2.06
N CYS A 284 -7.66 -2.82 -1.68
CA CYS A 284 -7.97 -2.49 -0.29
C CYS A 284 -7.79 -3.68 0.64
N TYR A 285 -8.38 -4.84 0.32
CA TYR A 285 -8.30 -6.04 1.16
C TYR A 285 -6.90 -6.64 1.25
N LEU A 286 -6.01 -6.37 0.28
CA LEU A 286 -4.58 -6.73 0.38
C LEU A 286 -3.83 -5.95 1.47
N MET A 287 -4.33 -4.78 1.87
CA MET A 287 -3.67 -3.90 2.85
C MET A 287 -4.41 -3.82 4.19
N GLN A 288 -5.74 -3.96 4.20
CA GLN A 288 -6.59 -3.73 5.38
C GLN A 288 -6.22 -4.58 6.60
N THR A 289 -5.69 -5.79 6.38
CA THR A 289 -5.27 -6.68 7.45
C THR A 289 -4.18 -6.10 8.35
N SER A 290 -3.36 -5.16 7.85
CA SER A 290 -2.37 -4.46 8.67
C SER A 290 -3.04 -3.62 9.75
N TYR A 291 -4.13 -2.92 9.41
CA TYR A 291 -4.92 -2.16 10.38
C TYR A 291 -5.67 -3.09 11.33
N MET A 292 -6.29 -4.15 10.82
CA MET A 292 -6.96 -5.16 11.65
C MET A 292 -6.01 -5.69 12.75
N LEU A 293 -4.80 -6.08 12.35
CA LEU A 293 -3.78 -6.56 13.27
C LEU A 293 -3.22 -5.46 14.20
N LYS A 294 -3.35 -4.18 13.84
CA LYS A 294 -2.99 -3.06 14.73
C LYS A 294 -4.03 -2.94 15.85
N VAL A 295 -5.32 -2.95 15.51
CA VAL A 295 -6.40 -2.73 16.50
C VAL A 295 -6.71 -3.93 17.39
N ASN A 296 -6.36 -5.15 16.97
CA ASN A 296 -6.55 -6.36 17.79
C ASN A 296 -5.29 -6.83 18.53
N GLY A 297 -4.19 -6.06 18.49
CA GLY A 297 -2.95 -6.44 19.16
C GLY A 297 -2.16 -7.56 18.48
N GLY A 298 -2.39 -7.81 17.19
CA GLY A 298 -1.67 -8.80 16.40
C GLY A 298 -2.24 -10.21 16.45
N ASP A 299 -3.52 -10.35 16.84
CA ASP A 299 -4.22 -11.63 16.88
C ASP A 299 -4.61 -12.09 15.46
N PHE A 300 -3.80 -12.99 14.89
CA PHE A 300 -4.03 -13.54 13.56
C PHE A 300 -5.28 -14.44 13.48
N GLU A 301 -5.60 -15.22 14.52
CA GLU A 301 -6.81 -16.07 14.52
C GLU A 301 -8.06 -15.20 14.44
N LYS A 302 -8.08 -14.10 15.20
CA LYS A 302 -9.16 -13.12 15.14
C LYS A 302 -9.21 -12.40 13.80
N THR A 303 -8.06 -12.09 13.18
CA THR A 303 -8.05 -11.48 11.84
C THR A 303 -8.55 -12.44 10.75
N PHE A 304 -8.25 -13.75 10.84
CA PHE A 304 -8.91 -14.75 9.98
C PHE A 304 -10.43 -14.72 10.15
N GLU A 305 -10.93 -14.59 11.38
CA GLU A 305 -12.37 -14.43 11.66
C GLU A 305 -12.97 -13.19 10.99
N TRP A 306 -12.29 -12.04 11.08
CA TRP A 306 -12.75 -10.83 10.42
C TRP A 306 -12.71 -10.94 8.90
N CYS A 307 -11.68 -11.55 8.32
CA CYS A 307 -11.61 -11.79 6.88
C CYS A 307 -12.77 -12.66 6.39
N ARG A 308 -13.30 -13.60 7.19
CA ARG A 308 -14.51 -14.36 6.81
C ARG A 308 -15.75 -13.47 6.63
N GLY A 309 -15.80 -12.32 7.30
CA GLY A 309 -16.83 -11.30 7.16
C GLY A 309 -16.70 -10.41 5.91
N ALA A 310 -15.59 -10.47 5.19
CA ALA A 310 -15.45 -9.78 3.90
C ALA A 310 -16.43 -10.37 2.86
N GLU A 311 -16.73 -9.59 1.82
CA GLU A 311 -17.58 -10.06 0.73
C GLU A 311 -17.00 -11.34 0.09
N GLU A 312 -17.86 -12.24 -0.36
CA GLU A 312 -17.47 -13.57 -0.83
C GLU A 312 -16.37 -13.53 -1.91
N THR A 313 -16.47 -12.58 -2.84
CA THR A 313 -15.50 -12.39 -3.94
C THR A 313 -14.13 -11.86 -3.47
N HIS A 314 -14.06 -11.23 -2.29
CA HIS A 314 -12.86 -10.58 -1.77
C HIS A 314 -12.26 -11.25 -0.53
N ARG A 315 -12.96 -12.23 0.05
CA ARG A 315 -12.52 -12.98 1.22
C ARG A 315 -11.13 -13.60 1.05
N THR A 316 -10.87 -14.22 -0.10
CA THR A 316 -9.56 -14.82 -0.41
C THR A 316 -8.46 -13.76 -0.48
N THR A 317 -8.77 -12.57 -0.99
CA THR A 317 -7.85 -11.43 -1.03
C THR A 317 -7.51 -10.95 0.37
N CYS A 318 -8.49 -10.91 1.29
CA CYS A 318 -8.23 -10.58 2.70
C CYS A 318 -7.25 -11.57 3.35
N PHE A 319 -7.42 -12.88 3.11
CA PHE A 319 -6.45 -13.88 3.58
C PHE A 319 -5.06 -13.71 2.96
N GLN A 320 -4.97 -13.30 1.69
CA GLN A 320 -3.69 -12.96 1.06
C GLN A 320 -3.04 -11.73 1.72
N GLY A 321 -3.81 -10.69 2.05
CA GLY A 321 -3.32 -9.57 2.85
C GLY A 321 -2.76 -10.03 4.20
N LEU A 322 -3.47 -10.96 4.87
CA LEU A 322 -3.02 -11.53 6.13
C LEU A 322 -1.71 -12.32 5.99
N GLY A 323 -1.53 -13.01 4.87
CA GLY A 323 -0.28 -13.66 4.49
C GLY A 323 0.90 -12.73 4.33
N ARG A 324 0.68 -11.59 3.64
CA ARG A 324 1.67 -10.52 3.53
C ARG A 324 2.07 -10.03 4.93
N ASP A 325 1.11 -9.78 5.82
CA ASP A 325 1.39 -9.37 7.19
C ASP A 325 2.11 -10.44 8.03
N ALA A 326 1.80 -11.72 7.82
CA ALA A 326 2.49 -12.83 8.48
C ALA A 326 3.98 -12.89 8.11
N SER A 327 4.29 -12.74 6.82
CA SER A 327 5.67 -12.62 6.36
C SER A 327 6.32 -11.34 6.89
N GLY A 328 5.71 -10.17 6.68
CA GLY A 328 6.26 -8.88 7.11
C GLY A 328 6.60 -8.83 8.60
N ARG A 329 5.64 -9.14 9.48
CA ARG A 329 5.83 -9.12 10.95
C ARG A 329 6.83 -10.14 11.45
N SER A 330 7.00 -11.23 10.72
CA SER A 330 7.95 -12.28 11.08
C SER A 330 9.31 -12.09 10.42
N SER A 331 9.59 -10.98 9.74
CA SER A 331 10.87 -10.79 9.03
C SER A 331 11.08 -11.77 7.88
N SER A 332 9.99 -12.21 7.25
CA SER A 332 9.99 -13.32 6.29
C SER A 332 10.73 -14.54 6.86
N ASP A 333 10.52 -14.82 8.15
CA ASP A 333 10.98 -16.05 8.79
C ASP A 333 10.03 -17.18 8.39
N ALA A 334 10.55 -18.19 7.70
CA ALA A 334 9.73 -19.24 7.11
C ALA A 334 8.94 -20.04 8.15
N ALA A 335 9.54 -20.34 9.30
CA ALA A 335 8.91 -21.14 10.34
C ALA A 335 7.76 -20.38 11.02
N ARG A 336 7.99 -19.12 11.40
CA ARG A 336 6.97 -18.24 11.99
C ARG A 336 5.87 -17.92 11.00
N THR A 337 6.21 -17.61 9.75
CA THR A 337 5.21 -17.36 8.69
C THR A 337 4.32 -18.57 8.46
N LYS A 338 4.92 -19.77 8.35
CA LYS A 338 4.18 -21.03 8.21
C LYS A 338 3.24 -21.24 9.40
N ALA A 339 3.74 -21.13 10.63
CA ALA A 339 2.93 -21.31 11.83
C ALA A 339 1.73 -20.36 11.84
N THR A 340 1.92 -19.10 11.49
CA THR A 340 0.85 -18.10 11.40
C THR A 340 -0.17 -18.44 10.31
N CYS A 341 0.25 -18.81 9.10
CA CYS A 341 -0.71 -19.15 8.05
C CYS A 341 -1.51 -20.42 8.32
N LEU A 342 -0.96 -21.36 9.10
CA LEU A 342 -1.66 -22.58 9.51
C LEU A 342 -2.70 -22.36 10.61
N LEU A 343 -2.84 -21.13 11.13
CA LEU A 343 -3.96 -20.75 12.01
C LEU A 343 -5.30 -20.67 11.26
N GLY A 344 -5.28 -20.61 9.92
CA GLY A 344 -6.49 -20.69 9.10
C GLY A 344 -7.24 -22.01 9.35
N GLN A 345 -8.56 -21.94 9.46
CA GLN A 345 -9.42 -23.08 9.82
C GLN A 345 -9.72 -24.00 8.64
N THR A 346 -9.53 -23.52 7.42
CA THR A 346 -9.78 -24.29 6.19
C THR A 346 -8.54 -24.29 5.30
N LEU A 347 -8.47 -25.28 4.39
CA LEU A 347 -7.41 -25.34 3.39
C LEU A 347 -7.37 -24.08 2.52
N GLU A 348 -8.53 -23.46 2.23
CA GLU A 348 -8.62 -22.22 1.46
C GLU A 348 -8.01 -21.03 2.20
N GLU A 349 -8.30 -20.89 3.50
CA GLU A 349 -7.73 -19.85 4.37
C GLU A 349 -6.20 -19.96 4.43
N GLN A 350 -5.72 -21.18 4.72
CA GLN A 350 -4.28 -21.47 4.82
C GLN A 350 -3.58 -21.22 3.49
N THR A 351 -4.13 -21.72 2.38
CA THR A 351 -3.53 -21.57 1.04
C THR A 351 -3.46 -20.10 0.63
N ASN A 352 -4.51 -19.31 0.86
CA ASN A 352 -4.49 -17.89 0.51
C ASN A 352 -3.55 -17.06 1.39
N CYS A 353 -3.43 -17.38 2.68
CA CYS A 353 -2.38 -16.80 3.51
C CYS A 353 -0.99 -17.12 2.95
N VAL A 354 -0.74 -18.37 2.56
CA VAL A 354 0.54 -18.76 1.96
C VAL A 354 0.81 -18.06 0.62
N ILE A 355 -0.22 -17.84 -0.20
CA ILE A 355 -0.13 -17.07 -1.45
C ILE A 355 0.32 -15.61 -1.18
N GLY A 356 -0.25 -14.98 -0.16
CA GLY A 356 0.18 -13.64 0.25
C GLY A 356 1.62 -13.61 0.75
N ALA A 357 1.95 -14.56 1.62
CA ALA A 357 3.28 -14.70 2.21
C ALA A 357 4.38 -14.95 1.17
N VAL A 358 4.17 -15.84 0.19
CA VAL A 358 5.22 -16.16 -0.80
C VAL A 358 5.55 -14.96 -1.69
N LYS A 359 4.55 -14.14 -2.05
CA LYS A 359 4.76 -12.89 -2.79
C LYS A 359 5.61 -11.92 -1.96
N ASP A 360 5.28 -11.79 -0.66
CA ASP A 360 6.02 -10.94 0.27
C ASP A 360 7.48 -11.40 0.46
N PHE A 361 7.73 -12.71 0.59
CA PHE A 361 9.10 -13.27 0.62
C PHE A 361 9.91 -12.87 -0.61
N ILE A 362 9.31 -12.94 -1.80
CA ILE A 362 9.99 -12.56 -3.05
C ILE A 362 10.31 -11.07 -3.05
N SER A 363 9.34 -10.23 -2.70
CA SER A 363 9.53 -8.77 -2.62
C SER A 363 10.61 -8.41 -1.61
N TYR A 364 10.65 -9.09 -0.48
CA TYR A 364 11.55 -8.79 0.62
C TYR A 364 12.99 -9.23 0.38
N PHE A 365 13.20 -10.45 -0.13
CA PHE A 365 14.54 -10.96 -0.42
C PHE A 365 15.04 -10.56 -1.82
N HIS A 366 14.19 -9.95 -2.65
CA HIS A 366 14.44 -9.73 -4.08
C HIS A 366 14.90 -11.02 -4.78
N SER A 367 14.31 -12.16 -4.38
CA SER A 367 14.75 -13.50 -4.77
C SER A 367 13.64 -14.51 -4.57
N ASN A 368 13.57 -15.52 -5.43
CA ASN A 368 12.68 -16.66 -5.24
C ASN A 368 13.30 -17.81 -4.41
N THR A 369 14.58 -17.71 -4.01
CA THR A 369 15.28 -18.82 -3.31
C THR A 369 14.65 -19.10 -1.94
N GLN A 370 14.49 -18.06 -1.13
CA GLN A 370 13.88 -18.14 0.20
C GLN A 370 12.38 -18.46 0.10
N ALA A 371 11.71 -17.95 -0.92
CA ALA A 371 10.31 -18.26 -1.21
C ALA A 371 10.11 -19.75 -1.53
N ILE A 372 10.99 -20.36 -2.34
CA ILE A 372 10.98 -21.80 -2.62
C ILE A 372 11.22 -22.61 -1.35
N SER A 373 12.16 -22.18 -0.50
CA SER A 373 12.41 -22.81 0.80
C SER A 373 11.18 -22.76 1.70
N PHE A 374 10.52 -21.61 1.79
CA PHE A 374 9.25 -21.44 2.50
C PHE A 374 8.17 -22.36 1.95
N CYS A 375 7.94 -22.40 0.65
CA CYS A 375 6.92 -23.28 0.04
C CYS A 375 7.20 -24.77 0.28
N ASN A 376 8.47 -25.20 0.22
CA ASN A 376 8.85 -26.59 0.47
C ASN A 376 8.73 -27.02 1.93
N SER A 377 8.54 -26.07 2.86
CA SER A 377 8.32 -26.37 4.27
C SER A 377 6.93 -26.95 4.56
N PHE A 378 5.97 -26.88 3.61
CA PHE A 378 4.61 -27.39 3.80
C PHE A 378 4.48 -28.88 3.49
N GLU A 379 3.86 -29.62 4.41
CA GLU A 379 3.57 -31.04 4.28
C GLU A 379 2.40 -31.29 3.32
N ASP A 380 1.36 -30.44 3.38
CA ASP A 380 0.21 -30.51 2.47
C ASP A 380 0.65 -30.22 1.03
N THR A 381 0.37 -31.17 0.13
CA THR A 381 0.81 -31.11 -1.26
C THR A 381 0.12 -30.00 -2.05
N ASN A 382 -1.12 -29.64 -1.70
CA ASN A 382 -1.87 -28.60 -2.40
C ASN A 382 -1.32 -27.23 -2.02
N ILE A 383 -1.10 -26.96 -0.73
CA ILE A 383 -0.47 -25.72 -0.26
C ILE A 383 0.90 -25.56 -0.89
N ARG A 384 1.75 -26.60 -0.82
CA ARG A 384 3.11 -26.56 -1.37
C ARG A 384 3.11 -26.28 -2.88
N THR A 385 2.28 -26.99 -3.64
CA THR A 385 2.24 -26.85 -5.10
C THR A 385 1.73 -25.47 -5.51
N THR A 386 0.64 -25.00 -4.91
CA THR A 386 0.10 -23.65 -5.19
C THR A 386 1.11 -22.57 -4.82
N CYS A 387 1.78 -22.69 -3.67
CA CYS A 387 2.82 -21.75 -3.24
C CYS A 387 3.96 -21.66 -4.26
N LEU A 388 4.47 -22.81 -4.73
CA LEU A 388 5.56 -22.87 -5.70
C LEU A 388 5.16 -22.26 -7.05
N VAL A 389 3.97 -22.58 -7.57
CA VAL A 389 3.47 -22.04 -8.85
C VAL A 389 3.27 -20.54 -8.75
N VAL A 390 2.56 -20.06 -7.74
CA VAL A 390 2.29 -18.63 -7.57
C VAL A 390 3.58 -17.85 -7.33
N GLY A 391 4.51 -18.39 -6.54
CA GLY A 391 5.81 -17.77 -6.34
C GLY A 391 6.63 -17.68 -7.63
N ALA A 392 6.63 -18.73 -8.45
CA ALA A 392 7.33 -18.72 -9.75
C ALA A 392 6.72 -17.70 -10.72
N ASP A 393 5.39 -17.68 -10.84
CA ASP A 393 4.67 -16.75 -11.71
C ASP A 393 4.89 -15.30 -11.27
N TYR A 394 4.83 -15.02 -9.96
CA TYR A 394 5.05 -13.69 -9.42
C TYR A 394 6.49 -13.21 -9.65
N TYR A 395 7.50 -14.08 -9.42
CA TYR A 395 8.89 -13.73 -9.64
C TYR A 395 9.21 -13.48 -11.13
N ALA A 396 8.53 -14.16 -12.06
CA ALA A 396 8.73 -13.97 -13.49
C ALA A 396 8.22 -12.61 -14.02
N LEU A 397 7.43 -11.88 -13.22
CA LEU A 397 6.94 -10.53 -13.55
C LEU A 397 7.91 -9.42 -13.11
N LEU A 398 8.87 -9.73 -12.23
CA LEU A 398 9.90 -8.82 -11.73
C LEU A 398 11.13 -8.85 -12.64
#